data_AF-A0A1B6YAE4-F1
#
_entry.id   AF-A0A1B6YAE4-F1
#
_cell.length_a   1.000
_cell.length_b   1.000
_cell.length_c   1.000
_cell.angle_alpha   90.00
_cell.angle_beta   90.00
_cell.angle_gamma   90.00
#
_symmetry.space_group_name_H-M   'P 1'
#
loop_
_entity.id
_entity.type
_entity.pdbx_description
1 polymer ?
#
loop_
_entity_poly.entity_id
_entity_poly.type
_entity_poly.pdbx_seq_one_letter_code
_entity_poly.pdbx_strand_id
1 'polypeptide(L)'
;MKFNDLQKIWDSQNNKPMYVIREEVLHQKVLAKARKAGRTANTTEWILILTGLIAAGILVYFDFIKDEGNTFSFISVVLFSLITVYGLINRILRKNKTENFDRSVLGDLEHALSISEYQVSLSKGMLYGFWPAVFFISLLSLIMSDKPIWYSIIFGLLFIGVSFLSRWEHRCYVRRRNELATLKKKLTEEPI
;
A
#
# COMPACT_ATOMS: atom_id res chain seq x y z
N MET A 1 -13.50 -12.05 43.88
CA MET A 1 -12.58 -10.90 43.92
C MET A 1 -12.45 -10.35 42.51
N LYS A 2 -12.70 -9.05 42.31
CA LYS A 2 -12.68 -8.42 40.99
C LYS A 2 -11.23 -8.15 40.61
N PHE A 3 -10.84 -8.48 39.38
CA PHE A 3 -9.48 -8.31 38.84
C PHE A 3 -8.88 -6.92 39.10
N ASN A 4 -9.73 -5.88 39.13
CA ASN A 4 -9.36 -4.50 39.46
C ASN A 4 -8.79 -4.32 40.87
N ASP A 5 -9.23 -5.10 41.86
CA ASP A 5 -8.77 -4.98 43.25
C ASP A 5 -7.36 -5.58 43.41
N LEU A 6 -7.07 -6.67 42.67
CA LEU A 6 -5.74 -7.30 42.63
C LEU A 6 -4.72 -6.41 41.90
N GLN A 7 -5.12 -5.75 40.82
CA GLN A 7 -4.28 -4.80 40.09
C GLN A 7 -3.92 -3.59 40.96
N LYS A 8 -4.86 -3.10 41.78
CA LYS A 8 -4.64 -1.97 42.68
C LYS A 8 -3.63 -2.27 43.80
N ILE A 9 -3.62 -3.50 44.31
CA ILE A 9 -2.64 -3.95 45.32
C ILE A 9 -1.27 -4.17 44.67
N TRP A 10 -1.23 -4.73 43.46
CA TRP A 10 0.01 -4.92 42.70
C TRP A 10 0.70 -3.59 42.34
N ASP A 11 -0.09 -2.59 41.93
CA ASP A 11 0.39 -1.25 41.60
C ASP A 11 0.87 -0.48 42.85
N SER A 12 0.27 -0.72 44.01
CA SER A 12 0.69 -0.10 45.28
C SER A 12 2.00 -0.68 45.83
N GLN A 13 2.33 -1.94 45.52
CA GLN A 13 3.52 -2.60 46.05
C GLN A 13 4.76 -2.42 45.16
N ASN A 14 4.60 -2.17 43.85
CA ASN A 14 5.72 -2.20 42.92
C ASN A 14 6.40 -0.86 42.63
N ASN A 15 5.86 0.28 43.08
CA ASN A 15 6.43 1.63 42.96
C ASN A 15 7.16 1.94 41.63
N LYS A 16 6.79 1.26 40.54
CA LYS A 16 7.24 1.59 39.20
C LYS A 16 6.42 2.79 38.80
N PRO A 17 7.03 3.90 38.35
CA PRO A 17 6.27 5.08 38.01
C PRO A 17 5.23 4.67 36.97
N MET A 18 3.95 4.95 37.25
CA MET A 18 2.84 4.67 36.32
C MET A 18 3.02 5.36 34.96
N TYR A 19 4.00 6.28 34.86
CA TYR A 19 4.50 6.89 33.64
C TYR A 19 5.33 5.94 32.77
N VAL A 20 6.28 5.20 33.35
CA VAL A 20 7.18 4.28 32.60
C VAL A 20 6.39 3.13 31.96
N ILE A 21 5.38 2.60 32.66
CA ILE A 21 4.49 1.56 32.12
C ILE A 21 3.63 2.10 30.97
N ARG A 22 3.21 3.37 31.02
CA ARG A 22 2.46 4.00 29.93
C ARG A 22 3.34 4.30 28.72
N GLU A 23 4.58 4.68 28.92
CA GLU A 23 5.54 4.96 27.85
C GLU A 23 5.91 3.69 27.08
N GLU A 24 6.20 2.58 27.76
CA GLU A 24 6.46 1.29 27.11
C GLU A 24 5.25 0.77 26.31
N VAL A 25 4.03 0.88 26.87
CA VAL A 25 2.80 0.44 26.21
C VAL A 25 2.46 1.35 25.02
N LEU A 26 2.70 2.66 25.14
CA LEU A 26 2.55 3.62 24.04
C LEU A 26 3.56 3.29 22.94
N HIS A 27 4.82 3.08 23.31
CA HIS A 27 5.90 2.73 22.40
C HIS A 27 5.60 1.42 21.65
N GLN A 28 5.14 0.38 22.34
CA GLN A 28 4.72 -0.88 21.70
C GLN A 28 3.55 -0.69 20.73
N LYS A 29 2.56 0.17 21.06
CA LYS A 29 1.45 0.47 20.14
C LYS A 29 1.92 1.20 18.89
N VAL A 30 2.87 2.13 19.05
CA VAL A 30 3.49 2.86 17.94
C VAL A 30 4.26 1.90 17.04
N LEU A 31 5.12 1.06 17.62
CA LEU A 31 5.85 0.01 16.90
C LEU A 31 4.92 -0.98 16.20
N ALA A 32 3.82 -1.39 16.84
CA ALA A 32 2.84 -2.28 16.22
C ALA A 32 2.16 -1.63 15.01
N LYS A 33 1.81 -0.33 15.09
CA LYS A 33 1.27 0.43 13.95
C LYS A 33 2.29 0.61 12.83
N ALA A 34 3.55 0.90 13.17
CA ALA A 34 4.66 1.02 12.24
C ALA A 34 4.90 -0.29 11.47
N ARG A 35 5.02 -1.41 12.19
CA ARG A 35 5.16 -2.76 11.60
C ARG A 35 3.98 -3.12 10.73
N LYS A 36 2.75 -2.76 11.13
CA LYS A 36 1.55 -2.99 10.31
C LYS A 36 1.59 -2.19 9.01
N ALA A 37 2.02 -0.92 9.06
CA ALA A 37 2.19 -0.10 7.86
C ALA A 37 3.26 -0.70 6.92
N GLY A 38 4.41 -1.10 7.46
CA GLY A 38 5.47 -1.76 6.68
C GLY A 38 5.04 -3.08 6.04
N ARG A 39 4.30 -3.92 6.77
CA ARG A 39 3.71 -5.16 6.22
C ARG A 39 2.75 -4.85 5.09
N THR A 40 1.81 -3.91 5.27
CA THR A 40 0.87 -3.52 4.22
C THR A 40 1.59 -3.02 2.96
N ALA A 41 2.66 -2.21 3.10
CA ALA A 41 3.47 -1.73 1.96
C ALA A 41 4.10 -2.90 1.20
N ASN A 42 4.62 -3.88 1.94
CA ASN A 42 5.24 -5.03 1.33
C ASN A 42 4.21 -5.88 0.56
N THR A 43 3.01 -6.07 1.10
CA THR A 43 1.96 -6.82 0.41
C THR A 43 1.48 -6.08 -0.84
N THR A 44 1.26 -4.77 -0.76
CA THR A 44 0.73 -3.99 -1.89
C THR A 44 1.72 -3.89 -3.04
N GLU A 45 3.01 -3.70 -2.74
CA GLU A 45 4.07 -3.74 -3.75
C GLU A 45 4.14 -5.09 -4.46
N TRP A 46 4.06 -6.18 -3.70
CA TRP A 46 4.06 -7.52 -4.28
C TRP A 46 2.81 -7.78 -5.13
N ILE A 47 1.63 -7.38 -4.67
CA ILE A 47 0.40 -7.51 -5.44
C ILE A 47 0.52 -6.76 -6.77
N LEU A 48 1.06 -5.54 -6.75
CA LEU A 48 1.29 -4.73 -7.96
C LEU A 48 2.23 -5.42 -8.95
N ILE A 49 3.39 -5.88 -8.47
CA ILE A 49 4.38 -6.57 -9.31
C ILE A 49 3.80 -7.87 -9.88
N LEU A 50 3.15 -8.68 -9.04
CA LEU A 50 2.61 -9.98 -9.44
C LEU A 50 1.49 -9.80 -10.47
N THR A 51 0.61 -8.83 -10.24
CA THR A 51 -0.51 -8.52 -11.15
C THR A 51 0.01 -8.03 -12.50
N GLY A 52 0.98 -7.11 -12.50
CA GLY A 52 1.60 -6.61 -13.74
C GLY A 52 2.28 -7.72 -14.53
N LEU A 53 3.01 -8.61 -13.85
CA LEU A 53 3.73 -9.72 -14.49
C LEU A 53 2.77 -10.77 -15.06
N ILE A 54 1.73 -11.14 -14.31
CA ILE A 54 0.71 -12.09 -14.78
C ILE A 54 -0.05 -11.50 -15.97
N ALA A 55 -0.45 -10.22 -15.91
CA ALA A 55 -1.15 -9.57 -17.00
C ALA A 55 -0.30 -9.50 -18.28
N ALA A 56 0.97 -9.08 -18.16
CA ALA A 56 1.90 -9.06 -19.28
C ALA A 56 2.13 -10.48 -19.85
N GLY A 57 2.31 -11.48 -19.00
CA GLY A 57 2.52 -12.87 -19.42
C GLY A 57 1.32 -13.47 -20.17
N ILE A 58 0.10 -13.21 -19.69
CA ILE A 58 -1.13 -13.63 -20.37
C ILE A 58 -1.23 -12.96 -21.75
N LEU A 59 -1.04 -11.65 -21.82
CA LEU A 59 -1.13 -10.92 -23.09
C LEU A 59 -0.09 -11.40 -24.11
N VAL A 60 1.17 -11.60 -23.69
CA VAL A 60 2.21 -12.18 -24.55
C VAL A 60 1.84 -13.57 -25.05
N TYR A 61 1.26 -14.41 -24.18
CA TYR A 61 0.82 -15.75 -24.59
C TYR A 61 -0.28 -15.69 -25.67
N PHE A 62 -1.30 -14.86 -25.50
CA PHE A 62 -2.36 -14.75 -26.50
C PHE A 62 -1.91 -14.04 -27.79
N ASP A 63 -1.04 -13.03 -27.68
CA ASP A 63 -0.58 -12.27 -28.85
C ASP A 63 0.45 -13.03 -29.68
N PHE A 64 1.47 -13.63 -29.07
CA PHE A 64 2.57 -14.26 -29.81
C PHE A 64 2.37 -15.75 -30.11
N ILE A 65 1.65 -16.48 -29.25
CA ILE A 65 1.49 -17.94 -29.44
C ILE A 65 0.20 -18.27 -30.17
N LYS A 66 -0.87 -17.53 -29.92
CA LYS A 66 -2.17 -17.76 -30.59
C LYS A 66 -2.42 -16.85 -31.80
N ASP A 67 -1.55 -15.86 -32.04
CA ASP A 67 -1.66 -14.91 -33.15
C ASP A 67 -3.05 -14.24 -33.21
N GLU A 68 -3.69 -14.09 -32.04
CA GLU A 68 -4.98 -13.39 -31.86
C GLU A 68 -4.76 -11.90 -31.55
N GLY A 69 -3.51 -11.44 -31.66
CA GLY A 69 -3.06 -10.15 -31.14
C GLY A 69 -3.37 -8.96 -32.04
N ASN A 70 -3.72 -7.85 -31.40
CA ASN A 70 -3.87 -6.54 -32.04
C ASN A 70 -2.71 -5.63 -31.63
N THR A 71 -2.36 -4.63 -32.45
CA THR A 71 -1.35 -3.58 -32.15
C THR A 71 -1.55 -2.95 -30.77
N PHE A 72 -2.80 -2.77 -30.32
CA PHE A 72 -3.11 -2.24 -28.98
C PHE A 72 -2.77 -3.21 -27.83
N SER A 73 -2.75 -4.51 -28.10
CA SER A 73 -2.35 -5.51 -27.12
C SER A 73 -0.84 -5.45 -26.84
N PHE A 74 -0.02 -5.23 -27.87
CA PHE A 74 1.42 -4.95 -27.71
C PHE A 74 1.67 -3.71 -26.84
N ILE A 75 0.92 -2.62 -27.06
CA ILE A 75 1.01 -1.41 -26.22
C ILE A 75 0.64 -1.73 -24.77
N SER A 76 -0.37 -2.59 -24.56
CA SER A 76 -0.78 -3.04 -23.23
C SER A 76 0.33 -3.84 -22.53
N VAL A 77 0.98 -4.77 -23.24
CA VAL A 77 2.14 -5.54 -22.73
C VAL A 77 3.26 -4.62 -22.25
N VAL A 78 3.62 -3.62 -23.07
CA VAL A 78 4.65 -2.63 -22.72
C VAL A 78 4.24 -1.88 -21.45
N LEU A 79 2.98 -1.46 -21.36
CA LEU A 79 2.49 -0.68 -20.23
C LEU A 79 2.46 -1.51 -18.92
N PHE A 80 2.01 -2.76 -18.95
CA PHE A 80 2.08 -3.66 -17.80
C PHE A 80 3.51 -3.98 -17.37
N SER A 81 4.43 -4.10 -18.33
CA SER A 81 5.85 -4.27 -18.06
C SER A 81 6.43 -3.03 -17.37
N LEU A 82 6.10 -1.82 -17.84
CA LEU A 82 6.49 -0.57 -17.21
C LEU A 82 5.95 -0.44 -15.77
N ILE A 83 4.70 -0.83 -15.52
CA ILE A 83 4.12 -0.86 -14.17
C ILE A 83 4.91 -1.79 -13.26
N THR A 84 5.27 -2.97 -13.76
CA THR A 84 6.04 -3.98 -13.00
C THR A 84 7.44 -3.44 -12.65
N VAL A 85 8.13 -2.85 -13.63
CA VAL A 85 9.45 -2.21 -13.43
C VAL A 85 9.35 -1.05 -12.45
N TYR A 86 8.34 -0.19 -12.59
CA TYR A 86 8.07 0.91 -11.66
C TYR A 86 7.86 0.40 -10.23
N GLY A 87 7.10 -0.68 -10.05
CA GLY A 87 6.93 -1.35 -8.76
C GLY A 87 8.24 -1.85 -8.15
N LEU A 88 9.10 -2.48 -8.96
CA LEU A 88 10.41 -2.98 -8.54
C LEU A 88 11.37 -1.85 -8.15
N ILE A 89 11.48 -0.81 -8.96
CA ILE A 89 12.33 0.36 -8.67
C ILE A 89 11.92 0.99 -7.35
N ASN A 90 10.63 1.26 -7.18
CA ASN A 90 10.13 1.89 -5.95
C ASN A 90 10.33 1.00 -4.71
N ARG A 91 10.21 -0.31 -4.86
CA ARG A 91 10.53 -1.29 -3.81
C ARG A 91 12.00 -1.25 -3.41
N ILE A 92 12.92 -1.15 -4.37
CA ILE A 92 14.37 -1.03 -4.12
C ILE A 92 14.67 0.32 -3.43
N LEU A 93 14.13 1.42 -3.94
CA LEU A 93 14.27 2.75 -3.33
C LEU A 93 13.77 2.79 -1.88
N ARG A 94 12.65 2.11 -1.57
CA ARG A 94 12.13 2.00 -0.20
C ARG A 94 13.06 1.20 0.72
N LYS A 95 13.62 0.10 0.23
CA LYS A 95 14.57 -0.72 1.02
C LYS A 95 15.82 0.09 1.37
N ASN A 96 16.41 0.79 0.40
CA ASN A 96 17.60 1.61 0.64
C ASN A 96 17.33 2.76 1.63
N LYS A 97 16.13 3.36 1.60
CA LYS A 97 15.75 4.39 2.60
C LYS A 97 15.59 3.84 4.01
N THR A 98 15.28 2.55 4.18
CA THR A 98 15.02 1.93 5.49
C THR A 98 16.31 1.73 6.30
N GLU A 99 17.47 1.70 5.66
CA GLU A 99 18.76 1.45 6.34
C GLU A 99 19.31 2.67 7.09
N ASN A 100 18.76 3.87 6.87
CA ASN A 100 19.28 5.13 7.41
C ASN A 100 18.54 5.67 8.64
N PHE A 101 17.58 4.94 9.22
CA PHE A 101 16.82 5.42 10.38
C PHE A 101 17.44 4.99 11.70
N ASP A 102 17.55 5.93 12.64
CA ASP A 102 17.98 5.66 14.01
C ASP A 102 17.01 4.71 14.71
N ARG A 103 17.54 3.76 15.50
CA ARG A 103 16.76 2.79 16.29
C ARG A 103 16.12 3.39 17.56
N SER A 104 15.69 4.65 17.48
CA SER A 104 14.98 5.35 18.55
C SER A 104 13.47 5.32 18.30
N VAL A 105 12.65 5.52 19.33
CA VAL A 105 11.18 5.58 19.21
C VAL A 105 10.73 6.61 18.17
N LEU A 106 11.42 7.76 18.14
CA LEU A 106 11.16 8.84 17.22
C LEU A 106 11.62 8.46 15.79
N GLY A 107 12.78 7.80 15.66
CA GLY A 107 13.28 7.29 14.38
C GLY A 107 12.37 6.22 13.76
N ASP A 108 11.86 5.29 14.55
CA ASP A 108 10.90 4.28 14.10
C ASP A 108 9.55 4.89 13.67
N LEU A 109 9.13 5.98 14.33
CA LEU A 109 7.93 6.72 13.96
C LEU A 109 8.12 7.50 12.65
N GLU A 110 9.28 8.13 12.45
CA GLU A 110 9.64 8.80 11.20
C GLU A 110 9.77 7.81 10.04
N HIS A 111 10.36 6.64 10.30
CA HIS A 111 10.39 5.55 9.34
C HIS A 111 8.98 5.11 8.93
N ALA A 112 8.09 4.89 9.91
CA ALA A 112 6.70 4.52 9.65
C ALA A 112 5.93 5.59 8.85
N LEU A 113 6.17 6.87 9.17
CA LEU A 113 5.55 7.99 8.50
C LEU A 113 6.02 8.10 7.04
N SER A 114 7.32 7.98 6.79
CA SER A 114 7.89 7.97 5.43
C SER A 114 7.36 6.82 4.58
N ILE A 115 7.19 5.62 5.16
CA ILE A 115 6.55 4.48 4.49
C ILE A 115 5.09 4.80 4.16
N SER A 116 4.34 5.40 5.09
CA SER A 116 2.93 5.72 4.89
C SER A 116 2.75 6.82 3.85
N GLU A 117 3.65 7.81 3.77
CA GLU A 117 3.66 8.82 2.72
C GLU A 117 3.94 8.23 1.34
N TYR A 118 4.94 7.35 1.27
CA TYR A 118 5.24 6.60 0.07
C TYR A 118 4.04 5.77 -0.41
N GLN A 119 3.34 5.05 0.48
CA GLN A 119 2.11 4.32 0.13
C GLN A 119 1.02 5.23 -0.45
N VAL A 120 0.82 6.40 0.15
CA VAL A 120 -0.16 7.38 -0.34
C VAL A 120 0.24 7.90 -1.72
N SER A 121 1.52 8.20 -1.94
CA SER A 121 2.05 8.67 -3.22
C SER A 121 1.95 7.60 -4.31
N LEU A 122 2.38 6.37 -4.00
CA LEU A 122 2.27 5.22 -4.89
C LEU A 122 0.80 4.97 -5.28
N SER A 123 -0.10 4.97 -4.30
CA SER A 123 -1.54 4.81 -4.53
C SER A 123 -2.14 5.92 -5.40
N LYS A 124 -1.71 7.18 -5.24
CA LYS A 124 -2.13 8.28 -6.14
C LYS A 124 -1.62 8.06 -7.56
N GLY A 125 -0.34 7.69 -7.72
CA GLY A 125 0.25 7.42 -9.02
C GLY A 125 -0.47 6.29 -9.76
N MET A 126 -0.86 5.24 -9.03
CA MET A 126 -1.69 4.18 -9.60
C MET A 126 -3.08 4.67 -9.99
N LEU A 127 -3.82 5.30 -9.07
CA LEU A 127 -5.21 5.70 -9.28
C LEU A 127 -5.41 6.74 -10.38
N TYR A 128 -4.52 7.73 -10.46
CA TYR A 128 -4.66 8.86 -11.38
C TYR A 128 -3.78 8.75 -12.63
N GLY A 129 -2.68 8.00 -12.57
CA GLY A 129 -1.76 7.82 -13.70
C GLY A 129 -2.02 6.52 -14.45
N PHE A 130 -1.62 5.41 -13.84
CA PHE A 130 -1.58 4.12 -14.54
C PHE A 130 -2.96 3.50 -14.77
N TRP A 131 -3.86 3.55 -13.79
CA TRP A 131 -5.15 2.86 -13.85
C TRP A 131 -6.07 3.38 -14.98
N PRO A 132 -6.21 4.70 -15.20
CA PRO A 132 -6.97 5.23 -16.34
C PRO A 132 -6.32 4.91 -17.69
N ALA A 133 -4.98 4.93 -17.77
CA ALA A 133 -4.26 4.62 -19.00
C ALA A 133 -4.47 3.15 -19.42
N VAL A 134 -4.34 2.22 -18.47
CA VAL A 134 -4.62 0.78 -18.69
C VAL A 134 -6.04 0.59 -19.19
N PHE A 135 -7.03 1.24 -18.56
CA PHE A 135 -8.42 1.12 -18.96
C PHE A 135 -8.68 1.60 -20.38
N PHE A 136 -8.17 2.79 -20.73
CA PHE A 136 -8.41 3.37 -22.04
C PHE A 136 -7.79 2.52 -23.16
N ILE A 137 -6.56 2.04 -22.96
CA ILE A 137 -5.88 1.19 -23.94
C ILE A 137 -6.57 -0.17 -24.05
N SER A 138 -6.96 -0.77 -22.92
CA SER A 138 -7.68 -2.05 -22.92
C SER A 138 -9.04 -1.94 -23.59
N LEU A 139 -9.76 -0.83 -23.38
CA LEU A 139 -11.03 -0.56 -24.02
C LEU A 139 -10.88 -0.39 -25.54
N LEU A 140 -9.86 0.36 -25.98
CA LEU A 140 -9.53 0.48 -27.41
C LEU A 140 -9.19 -0.87 -28.03
N SER A 141 -8.41 -1.70 -27.33
CA SER A 141 -8.07 -3.05 -27.78
C SER A 141 -9.32 -3.91 -27.95
N LEU A 142 -10.27 -3.84 -27.02
CA LEU A 142 -11.54 -4.60 -27.09
C LEU A 142 -12.45 -4.13 -28.23
N ILE A 143 -12.54 -2.82 -28.48
CA ILE A 143 -13.36 -2.24 -29.56
C ILE A 143 -12.80 -2.59 -30.94
N MET A 144 -11.47 -2.58 -31.07
CA MET A 144 -10.77 -2.92 -32.32
C MET A 144 -10.66 -4.43 -32.54
N SER A 145 -10.99 -5.24 -31.53
CA SER A 145 -11.12 -6.68 -31.68
C SER A 145 -12.56 -6.98 -32.08
N ASP A 146 -12.78 -7.91 -33.01
CA ASP A 146 -14.13 -8.37 -33.42
C ASP A 146 -14.84 -9.20 -32.32
N LYS A 147 -14.60 -8.89 -31.04
CA LYS A 147 -15.21 -9.55 -29.89
C LYS A 147 -16.60 -8.94 -29.63
N PRO A 148 -17.56 -9.74 -29.12
CA PRO A 148 -18.90 -9.23 -28.85
C PRO A 148 -18.90 -8.16 -27.75
N ILE A 149 -19.76 -7.16 -27.92
CA ILE A 149 -19.90 -5.98 -27.05
C ILE A 149 -20.07 -6.30 -25.55
N TRP A 150 -20.62 -7.47 -25.23
CA TRP A 150 -20.79 -7.93 -23.85
C TRP A 150 -19.45 -8.03 -23.08
N TYR A 151 -18.33 -8.34 -23.75
CA TYR A 151 -17.01 -8.34 -23.10
C TYR A 151 -16.61 -6.94 -22.62
N SER A 152 -16.89 -5.90 -23.40
CA SER A 152 -16.63 -4.50 -23.03
C SER A 152 -17.49 -4.05 -21.85
N ILE A 153 -18.74 -4.51 -21.77
CA ILE A 153 -19.64 -4.24 -20.62
C ILE A 153 -19.11 -4.89 -19.34
N ILE A 154 -18.74 -6.17 -19.41
CA ILE A 154 -18.17 -6.91 -18.27
C ILE A 154 -16.84 -6.26 -17.82
N PHE A 155 -15.97 -5.92 -18.78
CA PHE A 155 -14.71 -5.24 -18.50
C PHE A 155 -14.91 -3.88 -17.82
N GLY A 156 -15.87 -3.08 -18.32
CA GLY A 156 -16.25 -1.81 -17.70
C GLY A 156 -16.74 -1.97 -16.26
N LEU A 157 -17.59 -2.97 -15.99
CA LEU A 157 -18.12 -3.22 -14.66
C LEU A 157 -17.01 -3.65 -13.68
N LEU A 158 -16.12 -4.55 -14.12
CA LEU A 158 -14.94 -4.94 -13.34
C LEU A 158 -14.04 -3.74 -13.04
N PHE A 159 -13.79 -2.88 -14.03
CA PHE A 159 -12.98 -1.68 -13.86
C PHE A 159 -13.56 -0.73 -12.80
N ILE A 160 -14.88 -0.52 -12.81
CA ILE A 160 -15.57 0.30 -11.80
C ILE A 160 -15.39 -0.32 -10.41
N GLY A 161 -15.59 -1.63 -10.29
CA GLY A 161 -15.43 -2.35 -9.03
C GLY A 161 -14.02 -2.21 -8.44
N VAL A 162 -12.99 -2.45 -9.26
CA VAL A 162 -11.59 -2.32 -8.82
C VAL A 162 -11.23 -0.86 -8.51
N SER A 163 -11.74 0.10 -9.30
CA SER A 163 -11.52 1.53 -9.04
C SER A 163 -12.13 1.97 -7.70
N PHE A 164 -13.30 1.43 -7.35
CA PHE A 164 -13.94 1.69 -6.05
C PHE A 164 -13.11 1.12 -4.90
N LEU A 165 -12.68 -0.13 -5.01
CA LEU A 165 -11.79 -0.79 -4.04
C LEU A 165 -10.47 -0.04 -3.87
N SER A 166 -9.84 0.37 -4.97
CA SER A 166 -8.58 1.11 -4.96
C SER A 166 -8.73 2.51 -4.33
N ARG A 167 -9.84 3.20 -4.56
CA ARG A 167 -10.15 4.46 -3.86
C ARG A 167 -10.39 4.27 -2.37
N TRP A 168 -11.07 3.19 -1.98
CA TRP A 168 -11.28 2.85 -0.58
C TRP A 168 -9.93 2.56 0.13
N GLU A 169 -9.09 1.76 -0.51
CA GLU A 169 -7.74 1.45 -0.09
C GLU A 169 -6.89 2.72 0.08
N HIS A 170 -6.95 3.65 -0.89
CA HIS A 170 -6.29 4.96 -0.81
C HIS A 170 -6.72 5.76 0.42
N ARG A 171 -8.03 5.82 0.71
CA ARG A 171 -8.56 6.50 1.90
C ARG A 171 -8.03 5.87 3.19
N CYS A 172 -7.90 4.56 3.24
CA CYS A 172 -7.29 3.86 4.38
C CYS A 172 -5.81 4.26 4.57
N TYR A 173 -5.05 4.41 3.49
CA TYR A 173 -3.65 4.88 3.55
C TYR A 173 -3.54 6.33 4.03
N VAL A 174 -4.38 7.22 3.53
CA VAL A 174 -4.41 8.63 3.98
C VAL A 174 -4.77 8.73 5.46
N ARG A 175 -5.78 7.97 5.91
CA ARG A 175 -6.17 7.93 7.32
C ARG A 175 -5.01 7.46 8.21
N ARG A 176 -4.34 6.38 7.81
CA ARG A 176 -3.20 5.83 8.56
C ARG A 176 -2.03 6.81 8.65
N ARG A 177 -1.72 7.50 7.54
CA ARG A 177 -0.71 8.56 7.50
C ARG A 177 -1.05 9.67 8.48
N ASN A 178 -2.29 10.16 8.47
CA ASN A 178 -2.73 11.24 9.34
C ASN A 178 -2.66 10.83 10.82
N GLU A 179 -3.04 9.59 11.16
CA GLU A 179 -2.88 9.07 12.53
C GLU A 179 -1.43 9.06 13.01
N LEU A 180 -0.48 8.66 12.15
CA LEU A 180 0.95 8.68 12.46
C LEU A 180 1.49 10.12 12.60
N ALA A 181 1.05 11.03 11.73
CA ALA A 181 1.42 12.43 11.79
C ALA A 181 0.93 13.13 13.06
N THR A 182 -0.32 12.86 13.47
CA THR A 182 -0.86 13.35 14.74
C THR A 182 -0.08 12.83 15.94
N LEU A 183 0.35 11.56 15.89
CA LEU A 183 1.12 10.95 16.96
C LEU A 183 2.53 11.54 17.07
N LYS A 184 3.19 11.84 15.94
CA LYS A 184 4.46 12.58 15.93
C LYS A 184 4.31 13.94 16.57
N LYS A 185 3.29 14.70 16.14
CA LYS A 185 3.03 16.05 16.66
C LYS A 185 2.88 16.06 18.19
N LYS A 186 2.10 15.12 18.74
CA LYS A 186 1.91 14.99 20.19
C LYS A 186 3.21 14.68 20.95
N LEU A 187 4.05 13.80 20.41
CA LEU A 187 5.33 13.44 21.03
C LEU A 187 6.40 14.55 20.94
N THR A 188 6.27 15.47 19.98
CA THR A 188 7.18 16.61 19.84
C THR A 188 6.74 17.82 20.65
N GLU A 189 5.43 18.00 20.88
CA GLU A 189 4.87 19.12 21.67
C GLU A 189 4.84 18.85 23.18
N GLU A 190 4.67 17.59 23.60
CA GLU A 190 4.78 17.16 25.00
C GLU A 190 6.00 16.23 25.15
N PRO A 191 7.22 16.77 25.31
CA PRO A 191 8.36 15.94 25.67
C PRO A 191 8.08 15.33 27.05
N ILE A 192 8.15 14.00 27.12
CA ILE A 192 8.12 13.22 28.36
C ILE A 192 9.36 13.55 29.18
#